data_AF-A0A4Q6ICP5-F1
#
_entry.id   AF-A0A4Q6ICP5-F1
#
_cell.length_a   1.000
_cell.length_b   1.000
_cell.length_c   1.000
_cell.angle_alpha   90.00
_cell.angle_beta   90.00
_cell.angle_gamma   90.00
#
_symmetry.space_group_name_H-M   'P 1'
#
loop_
_entity.id
_entity.type
_entity.pdbx_description
1 polymer ?
#
loop_
_entity_poly.entity_id
_entity_poly.type
_entity_poly.pdbx_seq_one_letter_code
_entity_poly.pdbx_strand_id
1 'polypeptide(L)'
;MNGRSPERVRNELVVSIVDALQGSATVNQASSREIWREMLAAELASSVEPFGGDRLRPWLLQIVKACTEVGDGLACLVRSLEYVEQQSATVATLWPLVDEWEAVDFFNNADLRSLRPVLLSMNSPDLATMARRASRSRVQELPPWCRTGWQVFLRLAGENSPNGELPPSVAFLALCADRLVAESRADAAEVLRRFTRSQAHALRLDGALADWQHSEFPQAAPSLVPAYLMIQFEPDRVEADRFYLSHWRQSDPEGWHPVRGETVHLRREELPGAVERLIEEVEERWADLRQPVLLEFILPWELLNEPVEWWPKESESDSPTPLALDYPVVVRSLERLQRAAWHRPWHNKWRQLRERPADSHPHWSRPEQDETYFFHLERELKEDRYAVCLVLSEPPGDDSGTGRREVLAGLRAGVPAMVWHRSDCSDPSFQDAIGEILQDRGLGSLAERIGKWRKEALALGPDGWDQHVGRHLAILLDDPDRKPGPPGPGYGP
;
A
#
# COMPACT_ATOMS: atom_id res chain seq x y z
N MET A 1 -47.74 -0.01 -2.16
CA MET A 1 -46.75 -0.81 -1.40
C MET A 1 -46.19 0.09 -0.31
N ASN A 2 -46.61 -0.13 0.95
CA ASN A 2 -46.17 0.71 2.06
C ASN A 2 -44.70 0.42 2.35
N GLY A 3 -43.82 1.38 2.01
CA GLY A 3 -42.43 1.34 2.44
C GLY A 3 -42.36 1.23 3.96
N ARG A 4 -41.46 0.38 4.48
CA ARG A 4 -41.17 0.36 5.91
C ARG A 4 -40.65 1.75 6.31
N SER A 5 -41.03 2.23 7.51
CA SER A 5 -40.45 3.47 8.01
C SER A 5 -38.92 3.30 8.16
N PRO A 6 -38.14 4.33 7.83
CA PRO A 6 -36.71 4.44 8.14
C PRO A 6 -36.28 3.85 9.48
N GLU A 7 -37.03 4.21 10.53
CA GLU A 7 -36.80 3.76 11.91
C GLU A 7 -36.89 2.24 12.06
N ARG A 8 -37.70 1.56 11.25
CA ARG A 8 -37.82 0.10 11.30
C ARG A 8 -36.57 -0.59 10.79
N VAL A 9 -35.92 -0.07 9.74
CA VAL A 9 -34.67 -0.63 9.20
C VAL A 9 -33.55 -0.48 10.22
N ARG A 10 -33.41 0.71 10.82
CA ARG A 10 -32.45 0.94 11.91
C ARG A 10 -32.67 0.03 13.11
N ASN A 11 -33.91 -0.14 13.54
CA ASN A 11 -34.24 -1.06 14.63
C ASN A 11 -33.92 -2.52 14.30
N GLU A 12 -34.13 -2.95 13.05
CA GLU A 12 -33.75 -4.28 12.58
C GLU A 12 -32.22 -4.45 12.60
N LEU A 13 -31.44 -3.45 12.17
CA LEU A 13 -29.97 -3.45 12.25
C LEU A 13 -29.45 -3.51 13.69
N VAL A 14 -30.00 -2.71 14.60
CA VAL A 14 -29.63 -2.75 16.03
C VAL A 14 -29.85 -4.15 16.60
N VAL A 15 -30.97 -4.80 16.25
CA VAL A 15 -31.24 -6.17 16.68
C VAL A 15 -30.22 -7.15 16.08
N SER A 16 -29.89 -7.05 14.79
CA SER A 16 -28.88 -7.89 14.16
C SER A 16 -27.48 -7.73 14.75
N ILE A 17 -27.07 -6.49 15.07
CA ILE A 17 -25.79 -6.21 15.74
C ILE A 17 -25.78 -6.87 17.13
N VAL A 18 -26.85 -6.74 17.90
CA VAL A 18 -26.96 -7.39 19.21
C VAL A 18 -26.94 -8.91 19.08
N ASP A 19 -27.63 -9.49 18.11
CA ASP A 19 -27.64 -10.93 17.86
C ASP A 19 -26.22 -11.44 17.55
N ALA A 20 -25.45 -10.71 16.73
CA ALA A 20 -24.06 -11.04 16.44
C ALA A 20 -23.18 -10.94 17.70
N LEU A 21 -23.32 -9.87 18.50
CA LEU A 21 -22.59 -9.69 19.76
C LEU A 21 -22.89 -10.79 20.78
N GLN A 22 -24.11 -11.31 20.84
CA GLN A 22 -24.43 -12.44 21.73
C GLN A 22 -23.69 -13.73 21.36
N GLY A 23 -23.24 -13.87 20.11
CA GLY A 23 -22.41 -14.98 19.66
C GLY A 23 -20.93 -14.84 20.01
N SER A 24 -20.46 -13.67 20.46
CA SER A 24 -19.04 -13.43 20.78
C SER A 24 -18.60 -14.15 22.05
N ALA A 25 -17.41 -14.75 22.02
CA ALA A 25 -16.83 -15.40 23.20
C ALA A 25 -16.45 -14.37 24.27
N THR A 26 -15.90 -13.23 23.85
CA THR A 26 -15.53 -12.09 24.72
C THR A 26 -16.72 -11.53 25.46
N VAL A 27 -17.84 -11.30 24.78
CA VAL A 27 -19.05 -10.76 25.41
C VAL A 27 -19.65 -11.74 26.43
N ASN A 28 -19.53 -13.05 26.19
CA ASN A 28 -20.07 -14.08 27.07
C ASN A 28 -19.19 -14.34 28.31
N GLN A 29 -17.88 -14.08 28.26
CA GLN A 29 -16.97 -14.26 29.40
C GLN A 29 -16.86 -12.98 30.24
N ALA A 30 -17.01 -13.10 31.57
CA ALA A 30 -17.09 -11.94 32.45
C ALA A 30 -15.84 -11.05 32.45
N SER A 31 -14.65 -11.64 32.50
CA SER A 31 -13.37 -10.92 32.47
C SER A 31 -13.14 -10.23 31.12
N SER A 32 -13.36 -10.95 30.03
CA SER A 32 -13.13 -10.45 28.66
C SER A 32 -14.14 -9.35 28.30
N ARG A 33 -15.39 -9.48 28.75
CA ARG A 33 -16.42 -8.44 28.58
C ARG A 33 -16.05 -7.14 29.27
N GLU A 34 -15.45 -7.21 30.46
CA GLU A 34 -15.03 -6.01 31.19
C GLU A 34 -13.86 -5.31 30.47
N ILE A 35 -12.88 -6.07 30.00
CA ILE A 35 -11.77 -5.55 29.19
C ILE A 35 -12.32 -4.88 27.91
N TRP A 36 -13.22 -5.55 27.19
CA TRP A 36 -13.85 -4.98 25.99
C TRP A 36 -14.61 -3.68 26.29
N ARG A 37 -15.34 -3.61 27.41
CA ARG A 37 -16.05 -2.40 27.85
C ARG A 37 -15.08 -1.23 28.07
N GLU A 38 -13.96 -1.48 28.75
CA GLU A 38 -12.94 -0.45 28.98
C GLU A 38 -12.33 0.05 27.67
N MET A 39 -12.00 -0.85 26.75
CA MET A 39 -11.49 -0.49 25.41
C MET A 39 -12.53 0.32 24.62
N LEU A 40 -13.81 -0.07 24.68
CA LEU A 40 -14.90 0.66 24.02
C LEU A 40 -15.08 2.06 24.62
N ALA A 41 -15.01 2.19 25.94
CA ALA A 41 -15.14 3.50 26.61
C ALA A 41 -13.99 4.44 26.21
N ALA A 42 -12.77 3.90 26.07
CA ALA A 42 -11.62 4.65 25.58
C ALA A 42 -11.81 5.11 24.12
N GLU A 43 -12.22 4.22 23.23
CA GLU A 43 -12.47 4.53 21.81
C GLU A 43 -13.62 5.55 21.60
N LEU A 44 -14.68 5.46 22.40
CA LEU A 44 -15.80 6.40 22.33
C LEU A 44 -15.51 7.74 23.02
N ALA A 45 -14.39 7.85 23.76
CA ALA A 45 -14.11 8.94 24.69
C ALA A 45 -15.30 9.24 25.63
N SER A 46 -16.04 8.20 26.03
CA SER A 46 -17.29 8.29 26.79
C SER A 46 -17.47 7.10 27.72
N SER A 47 -18.18 7.30 28.84
CA SER A 47 -18.42 6.23 29.82
C SER A 47 -19.41 5.19 29.29
N VAL A 48 -19.04 3.91 29.34
CA VAL A 48 -19.92 2.77 29.05
C VAL A 48 -20.32 2.09 30.36
N GLU A 49 -21.62 1.95 30.60
CA GLU A 49 -22.19 1.36 31.82
C GLU A 49 -21.72 -0.10 32.03
N PRO A 50 -21.26 -0.47 33.25
CA PRO A 50 -20.82 -1.83 33.55
C PRO A 50 -21.97 -2.84 33.53
N PHE A 51 -21.65 -4.11 33.30
CA PHE A 51 -22.66 -5.16 33.28
C PHE A 51 -23.14 -5.49 34.70
N GLY A 52 -24.37 -5.08 35.03
CA GLY A 52 -24.97 -5.26 36.36
C GLY A 52 -25.49 -6.66 36.70
N GLY A 53 -25.34 -7.66 35.83
CA GLY A 53 -25.64 -9.07 36.14
C GLY A 53 -27.04 -9.60 35.79
N ASP A 54 -28.00 -8.75 35.42
CA ASP A 54 -29.39 -9.18 35.23
C ASP A 54 -29.64 -9.97 33.93
N ARG A 55 -29.41 -9.35 32.77
CA ARG A 55 -29.62 -9.96 31.45
C ARG A 55 -28.67 -9.36 30.40
N LEU A 56 -27.93 -10.21 29.70
CA LEU A 56 -26.93 -9.79 28.71
C LEU A 56 -27.55 -9.03 27.51
N ARG A 57 -28.63 -9.55 26.93
CA ARG A 57 -29.25 -8.94 25.73
C ARG A 57 -29.77 -7.50 25.95
N PRO A 58 -30.51 -7.18 27.02
CA PRO A 58 -30.90 -5.80 27.31
C PRO A 58 -29.72 -4.84 27.51
N TRP A 59 -28.65 -5.30 28.15
CA TRP A 59 -27.43 -4.50 28.32
C TRP A 59 -26.74 -4.23 26.98
N LEU A 60 -26.61 -5.25 26.12
CA LEU A 60 -26.09 -5.07 24.76
C LEU A 60 -26.94 -4.10 23.93
N LEU A 61 -28.26 -4.18 24.05
CA LEU A 61 -29.16 -3.22 23.38
C LEU A 61 -28.92 -1.77 23.84
N GLN A 62 -28.59 -1.55 25.10
CA GLN A 62 -28.26 -0.22 25.62
C GLN A 62 -26.93 0.28 25.06
N ILE A 63 -25.90 -0.59 25.02
CA ILE A 63 -24.59 -0.25 24.45
C ILE A 63 -24.71 0.10 22.98
N VAL A 64 -25.33 -0.78 22.18
CA VAL A 64 -25.47 -0.55 20.73
C VAL A 64 -26.23 0.75 20.46
N LYS A 65 -27.29 1.04 21.23
CA LYS A 65 -28.00 2.32 21.13
C LYS A 65 -27.12 3.52 21.49
N ALA A 66 -26.32 3.42 22.54
CA ALA A 66 -25.38 4.49 22.89
C ALA A 66 -24.35 4.73 21.77
N CYS A 67 -23.86 3.65 21.16
CA CYS A 67 -22.96 3.73 20.00
C CYS A 67 -23.62 4.38 18.78
N THR A 68 -24.92 4.20 18.53
CA THR A 68 -25.61 4.85 17.40
C THR A 68 -25.80 6.36 17.57
N GLU A 69 -25.67 6.90 18.79
CA GLU A 69 -25.74 8.34 19.05
C GLU A 69 -24.39 9.05 18.82
N VAL A 70 -23.31 8.29 18.67
CA VAL A 70 -21.97 8.78 18.36
C VAL A 70 -21.69 8.50 16.89
N GLY A 71 -21.24 9.50 16.13
CA GLY A 71 -21.10 9.41 14.67
C GLY A 71 -20.37 8.14 14.18
N ASP A 72 -19.22 7.83 14.79
CA ASP A 72 -18.38 6.66 14.47
C ASP A 72 -18.55 5.50 15.47
N GLY A 73 -19.58 5.56 16.34
CA GLY A 73 -19.65 4.75 17.54
C GLY A 73 -19.87 3.26 17.30
N LEU A 74 -20.58 2.88 16.23
CA LEU A 74 -20.70 1.47 15.83
C LEU A 74 -19.38 0.91 15.30
N ALA A 75 -18.60 1.71 14.57
CA ALA A 75 -17.26 1.30 14.13
C ALA A 75 -16.31 1.14 15.32
N CYS A 76 -16.34 2.07 16.29
CA CYS A 76 -15.61 1.94 17.57
C CYS A 76 -15.96 0.64 18.30
N LEU A 77 -17.24 0.24 18.31
CA LEU A 77 -17.71 -0.99 18.93
C LEU A 77 -17.09 -2.25 18.32
N VAL A 78 -16.97 -2.29 16.99
CA VAL A 78 -16.38 -3.45 16.30
C VAL A 78 -14.87 -3.47 16.46
N ARG A 79 -14.19 -2.31 16.33
CA ARG A 79 -12.73 -2.19 16.55
C ARG A 79 -12.33 -2.61 17.96
N SER A 80 -13.06 -2.15 18.98
CA SER A 80 -12.74 -2.50 20.37
C SER A 80 -12.91 -3.99 20.65
N LEU A 81 -13.86 -4.65 19.96
CA LEU A 81 -14.04 -6.10 20.04
C LEU A 81 -12.90 -6.84 19.34
N GLU A 82 -12.45 -6.35 18.19
CA GLU A 82 -11.32 -6.89 17.42
C GLU A 82 -10.00 -6.85 18.20
N TYR A 83 -9.77 -5.82 19.03
CA TYR A 83 -8.61 -5.75 19.92
C TYR A 83 -8.56 -6.92 20.92
N VAL A 84 -9.71 -7.45 21.32
CA VAL A 84 -9.83 -8.54 22.29
C VAL A 84 -9.98 -9.89 21.61
N GLU A 85 -10.70 -9.94 20.48
CA GLU A 85 -10.92 -11.13 19.66
C GLU A 85 -10.12 -11.07 18.35
N GLN A 86 -8.86 -11.50 18.39
CA GLN A 86 -8.08 -11.64 17.15
C GLN A 86 -8.75 -12.65 16.21
N GLN A 87 -9.08 -12.21 14.98
CA GLN A 87 -9.66 -13.02 13.91
C GLN A 87 -11.01 -13.71 14.25
N SER A 88 -11.95 -12.98 14.83
CA SER A 88 -13.27 -13.50 15.20
C SER A 88 -14.30 -13.51 14.05
N ALA A 89 -15.03 -14.62 13.92
CA ALA A 89 -16.19 -14.72 13.04
C ALA A 89 -17.30 -13.72 13.40
N THR A 90 -17.39 -13.31 14.67
CA THR A 90 -18.32 -12.28 15.11
C THR A 90 -17.91 -10.92 14.55
N VAL A 91 -16.63 -10.55 14.65
CA VAL A 91 -16.10 -9.30 14.06
C VAL A 91 -16.36 -9.26 12.56
N ALA A 92 -16.09 -10.36 11.85
CA ALA A 92 -16.35 -10.48 10.42
C ALA A 92 -17.85 -10.35 10.05
N THR A 93 -18.76 -10.70 10.96
CA THR A 93 -20.21 -10.57 10.77
C THR A 93 -20.71 -9.15 11.09
N LEU A 94 -20.05 -8.45 12.03
CA LEU A 94 -20.44 -7.12 12.47
C LEU A 94 -20.11 -6.04 11.44
N TRP A 95 -18.93 -6.08 10.82
CA TRP A 95 -18.50 -5.05 9.87
C TRP A 95 -19.50 -4.80 8.71
N PRO A 96 -20.05 -5.83 8.03
CA PRO A 96 -21.09 -5.61 7.03
C PRO A 96 -22.36 -4.92 7.56
N LEU A 97 -22.69 -5.09 8.85
CA LEU A 97 -23.85 -4.43 9.46
C LEU A 97 -23.56 -2.96 9.76
N VAL A 98 -22.31 -2.61 10.10
CA VAL A 98 -21.86 -1.22 10.24
C VAL A 98 -21.90 -0.52 8.88
N ASP A 99 -21.37 -1.14 7.82
CA ASP A 99 -21.45 -0.60 6.46
C ASP A 99 -22.92 -0.42 6.02
N GLU A 100 -23.83 -1.34 6.39
CA GLU A 100 -25.27 -1.22 6.10
C GLU A 100 -25.92 -0.06 6.86
N TRP A 101 -25.53 0.17 8.12
CA TRP A 101 -25.98 1.32 8.91
C TRP A 101 -25.57 2.65 8.26
N GLU A 102 -24.28 2.81 7.94
CA GLU A 102 -23.74 4.01 7.31
C GLU A 102 -24.41 4.28 5.95
N ALA A 103 -24.62 3.24 5.15
CA ALA A 103 -25.29 3.36 3.86
C ALA A 103 -26.75 3.81 4.00
N VAL A 104 -27.49 3.26 4.98
CA VAL A 104 -28.88 3.66 5.24
C VAL A 104 -28.96 5.14 5.62
N ASP A 105 -28.02 5.61 6.44
CA ASP A 105 -27.92 7.02 6.83
C ASP A 105 -27.56 7.92 5.64
N PHE A 106 -26.58 7.51 4.84
CA PHE A 106 -26.14 8.22 3.65
C PHE A 106 -27.27 8.41 2.63
N PHE A 107 -28.03 7.35 2.34
CA PHE A 107 -29.13 7.40 1.38
C PHE A 107 -30.45 7.92 1.98
N ASN A 108 -30.39 8.63 3.11
CA ASN A 108 -31.55 9.20 3.81
C ASN A 108 -32.69 8.17 3.96
N ASN A 109 -32.33 6.94 4.32
CA ASN A 109 -33.22 5.81 4.53
C ASN A 109 -34.00 5.35 3.27
N ALA A 110 -33.41 5.50 2.09
CA ALA A 110 -33.95 4.92 0.87
C ALA A 110 -34.06 3.38 0.98
N ASP A 111 -35.04 2.80 0.28
CA ASP A 111 -35.22 1.36 0.25
C ASP A 111 -34.15 0.68 -0.64
N LEU A 112 -33.12 0.12 0.00
CA LEU A 112 -32.03 -0.58 -0.69
C LEU A 112 -32.36 -2.04 -1.05
N ARG A 113 -33.52 -2.57 -0.64
CA ARG A 113 -33.86 -4.00 -0.76
C ARG A 113 -33.90 -4.50 -2.20
N SER A 114 -34.26 -3.64 -3.14
CA SER A 114 -34.30 -3.98 -4.58
C SER A 114 -32.91 -4.24 -5.15
N LEU A 115 -31.88 -3.58 -4.61
CA LEU A 115 -30.48 -3.71 -5.07
C LEU A 115 -29.83 -4.99 -4.55
N ARG A 116 -30.17 -5.40 -3.33
CA ARG A 116 -29.51 -6.50 -2.60
C ARG A 116 -29.44 -7.81 -3.40
N PRO A 117 -30.53 -8.35 -4.01
CA PRO A 117 -30.45 -9.58 -4.79
C PRO A 117 -29.53 -9.46 -6.02
N VAL A 118 -29.56 -8.30 -6.68
CA VAL A 118 -28.74 -8.04 -7.87
C VAL A 118 -27.26 -8.01 -7.50
N LEU A 119 -26.92 -7.23 -6.47
CA LEU A 119 -25.54 -7.01 -6.05
C LEU A 119 -24.93 -8.20 -5.31
N LEU A 120 -25.74 -9.00 -4.60
CA LEU A 120 -25.28 -10.28 -4.02
C LEU A 120 -24.90 -11.30 -5.10
N SER A 121 -25.53 -11.24 -6.28
CA SER A 121 -25.17 -12.11 -7.41
C SER A 121 -23.88 -11.71 -8.12
N MET A 122 -23.26 -10.59 -7.72
CA MET A 122 -21.99 -10.12 -8.25
C MET A 122 -20.86 -10.50 -7.30
N ASN A 123 -20.06 -11.48 -7.68
CA ASN A 123 -18.92 -12.03 -6.92
C ASN A 123 -17.67 -12.15 -7.81
N SER A 124 -17.51 -11.24 -8.76
CA SER A 124 -16.38 -11.21 -9.71
C SER A 124 -15.08 -10.75 -9.02
N PRO A 125 -13.90 -11.25 -9.43
CA PRO A 125 -12.61 -10.70 -9.00
C PRO A 125 -12.44 -9.21 -9.39
N ASP A 126 -13.20 -8.73 -10.38
CA ASP A 126 -13.11 -7.33 -10.85
C ASP A 126 -13.72 -6.30 -9.88
N LEU A 127 -14.37 -6.73 -8.80
CA LEU A 127 -15.05 -5.83 -7.85
C LEU A 127 -14.10 -4.78 -7.25
N ALA A 128 -12.85 -5.16 -6.93
CA ALA A 128 -11.85 -4.24 -6.42
C ALA A 128 -11.46 -3.17 -7.46
N THR A 129 -11.31 -3.58 -8.73
CA THR A 129 -11.03 -2.65 -9.84
C THR A 129 -12.20 -1.70 -10.07
N MET A 130 -13.43 -2.20 -10.00
CA MET A 130 -14.64 -1.38 -10.10
C MET A 130 -14.75 -0.39 -8.92
N ALA A 131 -14.40 -0.81 -7.70
CA ALA A 131 -14.39 0.06 -6.53
C ALA A 131 -13.32 1.17 -6.62
N ARG A 132 -12.10 0.84 -7.07
CA ARG A 132 -11.05 1.82 -7.36
C ARG A 132 -11.53 2.83 -8.38
N ARG A 133 -12.06 2.37 -9.51
CA ARG A 133 -12.59 3.26 -10.56
C ARG A 133 -13.71 4.15 -10.01
N ALA A 134 -14.70 3.58 -9.34
CA ALA A 134 -15.83 4.32 -8.76
C ALA A 134 -15.41 5.38 -7.74
N SER A 135 -14.37 5.09 -6.95
CA SER A 135 -13.83 6.00 -5.95
C SER A 135 -12.78 6.97 -6.51
N ARG A 136 -12.46 6.90 -7.82
CA ARG A 136 -11.32 7.62 -8.44
C ARG A 136 -10.02 7.38 -7.67
N SER A 137 -9.75 6.10 -7.39
CA SER A 137 -8.56 5.63 -6.68
C SER A 137 -8.43 6.15 -5.23
N ARG A 138 -9.51 6.64 -4.61
CA ARG A 138 -9.54 6.93 -3.17
C ARG A 138 -9.61 5.65 -2.33
N VAL A 139 -10.35 4.64 -2.81
CA VAL A 139 -10.42 3.31 -2.19
C VAL A 139 -9.55 2.37 -3.00
N GLN A 140 -8.41 2.02 -2.43
CA GLN A 140 -7.38 1.21 -3.09
C GLN A 140 -7.55 -0.29 -2.82
N GLU A 141 -7.80 -0.61 -1.55
CA GLU A 141 -8.04 -1.97 -1.07
C GLU A 141 -9.46 -2.06 -0.51
N LEU A 142 -10.07 -3.23 -0.69
CA LEU A 142 -11.35 -3.55 -0.07
C LEU A 142 -11.12 -4.36 1.20
N PRO A 143 -11.92 -4.13 2.25
CA PRO A 143 -11.86 -4.97 3.45
C PRO A 143 -12.14 -6.46 3.15
N PRO A 144 -11.61 -7.41 3.94
CA PRO A 144 -11.75 -8.85 3.70
C PRO A 144 -13.21 -9.37 3.66
N TRP A 145 -14.14 -8.65 4.30
CA TRP A 145 -15.57 -8.98 4.27
C TRP A 145 -16.28 -8.53 3.00
N CYS A 146 -15.69 -7.67 2.17
CA CYS A 146 -16.29 -7.16 0.92
C CYS A 146 -16.14 -8.17 -0.24
N ARG A 147 -16.90 -9.27 -0.17
CA ARG A 147 -16.84 -10.38 -1.15
C ARG A 147 -17.87 -10.30 -2.26
N THR A 148 -18.87 -9.45 -2.09
CA THR A 148 -19.98 -9.28 -3.04
C THR A 148 -20.13 -7.83 -3.42
N GLY A 149 -20.73 -7.58 -4.59
CA GLY A 149 -21.09 -6.23 -5.02
C GLY A 149 -21.97 -5.50 -4.01
N TRP A 150 -22.75 -6.23 -3.20
CA TRP A 150 -23.57 -5.65 -2.14
C TRP A 150 -22.70 -5.04 -1.05
N GLN A 151 -21.72 -5.79 -0.53
CA GLN A 151 -20.83 -5.32 0.52
C GLN A 151 -19.91 -4.20 0.02
N VAL A 152 -19.45 -4.26 -1.23
CA VAL A 152 -18.67 -3.18 -1.84
C VAL A 152 -19.51 -1.91 -1.96
N PHE A 153 -20.76 -2.01 -2.43
CA PHE A 153 -21.68 -0.88 -2.51
C PHE A 153 -21.91 -0.20 -1.15
N LEU A 154 -22.17 -0.99 -0.11
CA LEU A 154 -22.37 -0.47 1.25
C LEU A 154 -21.10 0.21 1.77
N ARG A 155 -19.94 -0.46 1.63
CA ARG A 155 -18.65 0.09 2.05
C ARG A 155 -18.36 1.43 1.37
N LEU A 156 -18.60 1.53 0.07
CA LEU A 156 -18.41 2.77 -0.69
C LEU A 156 -19.42 3.88 -0.34
N ALA A 157 -20.50 3.58 0.38
CA ALA A 157 -21.46 4.59 0.83
C ALA A 157 -20.97 5.34 2.08
N GLY A 158 -20.14 4.70 2.92
CA GLY A 158 -19.45 5.35 4.04
C GLY A 158 -18.28 6.23 3.61
N GLU A 159 -17.82 6.13 2.36
CA GLU A 159 -16.67 6.88 1.86
C GLU A 159 -17.03 8.33 1.50
N ASN A 160 -16.24 9.27 2.04
CA ASN A 160 -16.45 10.70 1.83
C ASN A 160 -16.28 11.10 0.36
N SER A 161 -17.13 12.03 -0.08
CA SER A 161 -17.09 12.60 -1.42
C SER A 161 -17.03 14.12 -1.34
N PRO A 162 -16.13 14.78 -2.12
CA PRO A 162 -16.15 16.23 -2.25
C PRO A 162 -17.50 16.75 -2.74
N ASN A 163 -17.84 17.97 -2.32
CA ASN A 163 -19.08 18.62 -2.73
C ASN A 163 -19.17 18.71 -4.27
N GLY A 164 -20.28 18.22 -4.83
CA GLY A 164 -20.55 18.26 -6.27
C GLY A 164 -19.99 17.08 -7.07
N GLU A 165 -19.26 16.16 -6.45
CA GLU A 165 -18.85 14.91 -7.09
C GLU A 165 -19.89 13.80 -6.89
N LEU A 166 -19.92 12.86 -7.84
CA LEU A 166 -20.74 11.66 -7.70
C LEU A 166 -20.17 10.76 -6.57
N PRO A 167 -20.99 10.33 -5.60
CA PRO A 167 -20.52 9.44 -4.54
C PRO A 167 -19.99 8.11 -5.10
N PRO A 168 -18.92 7.53 -4.53
CA PRO A 168 -18.36 6.25 -4.96
C PRO A 168 -19.39 5.12 -5.02
N SER A 169 -20.30 5.04 -4.06
CA SER A 169 -21.39 4.06 -4.07
C SER A 169 -22.31 4.20 -5.28
N VAL A 170 -22.66 5.43 -5.67
CA VAL A 170 -23.53 5.73 -6.82
C VAL A 170 -22.79 5.50 -8.14
N ALA A 171 -21.53 5.90 -8.22
CA ALA A 171 -20.65 5.63 -9.37
C ALA A 171 -20.44 4.12 -9.58
N PHE A 172 -20.25 3.37 -8.49
CA PHE A 172 -20.11 1.92 -8.51
C PHE A 172 -21.37 1.23 -9.04
N LEU A 173 -22.57 1.66 -8.64
CA LEU A 173 -23.82 1.13 -9.20
C LEU A 173 -23.92 1.34 -10.72
N ALA A 174 -23.43 2.48 -11.24
CA ALA A 174 -23.40 2.71 -12.68
C ALA A 174 -22.48 1.71 -13.39
N LEU A 175 -21.27 1.45 -12.85
CA LEU A 175 -20.35 0.44 -13.38
C LEU A 175 -20.95 -0.98 -13.30
N CYS A 176 -21.62 -1.31 -12.20
CA CYS A 176 -22.34 -2.58 -12.06
C CYS A 176 -23.44 -2.74 -13.11
N ALA A 177 -24.20 -1.68 -13.39
CA ALA A 177 -25.24 -1.74 -14.40
C ALA A 177 -24.67 -2.01 -15.79
N ASP A 178 -23.59 -1.32 -16.17
CA ASP A 178 -22.95 -1.51 -17.48
C ASP A 178 -22.35 -2.91 -17.63
N ARG A 179 -21.76 -3.43 -16.54
CA ARG A 179 -21.29 -4.83 -16.50
C ARG A 179 -22.43 -5.82 -16.69
N LEU A 180 -23.55 -5.64 -15.99
CA LEU A 180 -24.72 -6.51 -16.12
C LEU A 180 -25.31 -6.47 -17.54
N VAL A 181 -25.27 -5.32 -18.23
CA VAL A 181 -25.65 -5.22 -19.64
C VAL A 181 -24.71 -6.06 -20.51
N ALA A 182 -23.40 -5.97 -20.30
CA ALA A 182 -22.42 -6.79 -21.03
C ALA A 182 -22.62 -8.30 -20.81
N GLU A 183 -23.12 -8.69 -19.63
CA GLU A 183 -23.48 -10.07 -19.27
C GLU A 183 -24.90 -10.47 -19.74
N SER A 184 -25.56 -9.65 -20.57
CA SER A 184 -26.93 -9.89 -21.05
C SER A 184 -28.01 -9.94 -19.95
N ARG A 185 -27.78 -9.29 -18.81
CA ARG A 185 -28.70 -9.19 -17.65
C ARG A 185 -29.39 -7.81 -17.57
N ALA A 186 -30.05 -7.40 -18.66
CA ALA A 186 -30.60 -6.06 -18.82
C ALA A 186 -31.63 -5.67 -17.73
N ASP A 187 -32.50 -6.59 -17.30
CA ASP A 187 -33.51 -6.31 -16.26
C ASP A 187 -32.86 -5.96 -14.92
N ALA A 188 -31.80 -6.68 -14.55
CA ALA A 188 -31.04 -6.42 -13.33
C ALA A 188 -30.28 -5.09 -13.43
N ALA A 189 -29.72 -4.78 -14.60
CA ALA A 189 -29.08 -3.50 -14.85
C ALA A 189 -30.05 -2.31 -14.71
N GLU A 190 -31.29 -2.45 -15.19
CA GLU A 190 -32.30 -1.38 -15.09
C GLU A 190 -32.73 -1.12 -13.64
N VAL A 191 -32.74 -2.14 -12.78
CA VAL A 191 -32.96 -1.95 -11.33
C VAL A 191 -31.89 -1.01 -10.75
N LEU A 192 -30.61 -1.25 -11.07
CA LEU A 192 -29.50 -0.39 -10.60
C LEU A 192 -29.61 1.01 -11.21
N ARG A 193 -29.81 1.14 -12.53
CA ARG A 193 -29.91 2.44 -13.22
C ARG A 193 -31.06 3.30 -12.69
N ARG A 194 -32.20 2.70 -12.36
CA ARG A 194 -33.34 3.42 -11.78
C ARG A 194 -33.00 3.99 -10.42
N PHE A 195 -32.36 3.20 -9.56
CA PHE A 195 -31.92 3.67 -8.25
C PHE A 195 -30.84 4.75 -8.37
N THR A 196 -29.81 4.53 -9.20
CA THR A 196 -28.74 5.51 -9.47
C THR A 196 -29.30 6.86 -9.91
N ARG A 197 -30.25 6.88 -10.86
CA ARG A 197 -30.92 8.13 -11.28
C ARG A 197 -31.73 8.77 -10.16
N SER A 198 -32.48 7.98 -9.39
CA SER A 198 -33.24 8.49 -8.25
C SER A 198 -32.34 9.15 -7.20
N GLN A 199 -31.18 8.55 -6.92
CA GLN A 199 -30.23 9.09 -5.94
C GLN A 199 -29.51 10.33 -6.47
N ALA A 200 -29.06 10.31 -7.73
CA ALA A 200 -28.45 11.49 -8.35
C ALA A 200 -29.40 12.69 -8.31
N HIS A 201 -30.69 12.49 -8.63
CA HIS A 201 -31.70 13.55 -8.52
C HIS A 201 -31.90 14.02 -7.06
N ALA A 202 -32.00 13.10 -6.10
CA ALA A 202 -32.17 13.44 -4.68
C ALA A 202 -30.99 14.27 -4.14
N LEU A 203 -29.77 13.96 -4.60
CA LEU A 203 -28.53 14.66 -4.24
C LEU A 203 -28.25 15.89 -5.12
N ARG A 204 -29.07 16.17 -6.15
CA ARG A 204 -28.88 17.22 -7.16
C ARG A 204 -27.58 17.09 -7.96
N LEU A 205 -27.23 15.86 -8.31
CA LEU A 205 -26.02 15.45 -9.03
C LEU A 205 -26.31 14.88 -10.42
N ASP A 206 -27.46 15.22 -11.03
CA ASP A 206 -27.84 14.72 -12.36
C ASP A 206 -26.77 15.04 -13.43
N GLY A 207 -26.20 16.25 -13.38
CA GLY A 207 -25.10 16.66 -14.25
C GLY A 207 -23.84 15.81 -14.04
N ALA A 208 -23.43 15.61 -12.78
CA ALA A 208 -22.26 14.80 -12.45
C ALA A 208 -22.44 13.32 -12.85
N LEU A 209 -23.66 12.77 -12.75
CA LEU A 209 -23.97 11.43 -13.25
C LEU A 209 -23.90 11.37 -14.78
N ALA A 210 -24.42 12.37 -15.48
CA ALA A 210 -24.33 12.43 -16.93
C ALA A 210 -22.86 12.53 -17.37
N ASP A 211 -22.07 13.40 -16.75
CA ASP A 211 -20.64 13.54 -17.04
C ASP A 211 -19.90 12.22 -16.77
N TRP A 212 -20.20 11.53 -15.68
CA TRP A 212 -19.65 10.21 -15.38
C TRP A 212 -19.95 9.17 -16.46
N GLN A 213 -21.19 9.14 -16.95
CA GLN A 213 -21.62 8.19 -17.98
C GLN A 213 -21.02 8.49 -19.36
N HIS A 214 -20.74 9.77 -19.66
CA HIS A 214 -20.10 10.18 -20.90
C HIS A 214 -18.57 10.19 -20.82
N SER A 215 -18.00 10.15 -19.62
CA SER A 215 -16.56 10.05 -19.43
C SER A 215 -16.09 8.71 -19.99
N GLU A 216 -15.36 8.75 -21.10
CA GLU A 216 -14.57 7.62 -21.56
C GLU A 216 -13.47 7.36 -20.54
N PHE A 217 -13.75 6.47 -19.59
CA PHE A 217 -12.68 5.86 -18.82
C PHE A 217 -11.98 4.88 -19.75
N PRO A 218 -10.66 5.01 -19.95
CA PRO A 218 -9.90 4.02 -20.70
C PRO A 218 -10.23 2.64 -20.13
N GLN A 219 -10.68 1.73 -20.98
CA GLN A 219 -10.84 0.34 -20.58
C GLN A 219 -9.43 -0.14 -20.23
N ALA A 220 -9.17 -0.42 -18.94
CA ALA A 220 -7.85 -0.80 -18.48
C ALA A 220 -7.37 -2.00 -19.30
N ALA A 221 -6.40 -1.76 -20.19
CA ALA A 221 -5.66 -2.85 -20.80
C ALA A 221 -5.07 -3.71 -19.66
N PRO A 222 -4.90 -5.03 -19.83
CA PRO A 222 -4.20 -5.83 -18.84
C PRO A 222 -2.86 -5.16 -18.54
N SER A 223 -2.76 -4.63 -17.34
CA SER A 223 -1.62 -3.85 -16.89
C SER A 223 -0.40 -4.76 -16.83
N LEU A 224 0.60 -4.46 -17.64
CA LEU A 224 1.98 -4.92 -17.47
C LEU A 224 2.72 -4.10 -16.40
N VAL A 225 2.05 -3.14 -15.73
CA VAL A 225 2.62 -2.35 -14.64
C VAL A 225 2.78 -3.28 -13.43
N PRO A 226 3.99 -3.38 -12.85
CA PRO A 226 4.22 -4.14 -11.63
C PRO A 226 3.42 -3.58 -10.45
N ALA A 227 3.13 -4.44 -9.48
CA ALA A 227 2.78 -4.00 -8.14
C ALA A 227 4.04 -3.74 -7.33
N TYR A 228 3.98 -2.78 -6.42
CA TYR A 228 5.10 -2.31 -5.62
C TYR A 228 4.82 -2.53 -4.14
N LEU A 229 5.74 -3.21 -3.47
CA LEU A 229 5.85 -3.21 -2.02
C LEU A 229 7.05 -2.34 -1.64
N MET A 230 6.78 -1.15 -1.10
CA MET A 230 7.80 -0.26 -0.57
C MET A 230 8.00 -0.54 0.92
N ILE A 231 9.24 -0.79 1.32
CA ILE A 231 9.63 -1.09 2.70
C ILE A 231 10.64 -0.04 3.13
N GLN A 232 10.29 0.78 4.10
CA GLN A 232 11.13 1.85 4.62
C GLN A 232 11.62 1.51 6.00
N PHE A 233 12.94 1.62 6.20
CA PHE A 233 13.54 1.64 7.53
C PHE A 233 13.92 3.08 7.88
N GLU A 234 13.46 3.56 9.02
CA GLU A 234 13.88 4.85 9.57
C GLU A 234 14.54 4.62 10.94
N PRO A 235 15.81 5.06 11.13
CA PRO A 235 16.50 4.86 12.40
C PRO A 235 15.84 5.68 13.51
N ASP A 236 15.70 5.08 14.69
CA ASP A 236 15.30 5.80 15.89
C ASP A 236 16.44 6.75 16.30
N ARG A 237 16.10 8.03 16.52
CA ARG A 237 17.06 9.07 16.86
C ARG A 237 17.43 9.08 18.35
N VAL A 238 16.72 8.34 19.16
CA VAL A 238 16.90 8.22 20.61
C VAL A 238 17.55 6.89 20.96
N GLU A 239 16.98 5.78 20.47
CA GLU A 239 17.50 4.43 20.72
C GLU A 239 18.36 3.96 19.55
N ALA A 240 19.68 3.98 19.75
CA ALA A 240 20.62 3.40 18.78
C ALA A 240 20.28 1.93 18.51
N ASP A 241 20.44 1.49 17.26
CA ASP A 241 20.15 0.13 16.78
C ASP A 241 18.65 -0.25 16.70
N ARG A 242 17.76 0.72 16.83
CA ARG A 242 16.31 0.53 16.57
C ARG A 242 15.85 1.29 15.34
N PHE A 243 14.84 0.72 14.69
CA PHE A 243 14.31 1.19 13.42
C PHE A 243 12.78 1.10 13.43
N TYR A 244 12.14 2.11 12.83
CA TYR A 244 10.76 2.04 12.41
C TYR A 244 10.69 1.41 11.03
N LEU A 245 10.02 0.27 10.92
CA LEU A 245 9.65 -0.34 9.64
C LEU A 245 8.26 0.19 9.26
N SER A 246 8.21 1.03 8.23
CA SER A 246 6.95 1.42 7.56
C SER A 246 6.87 0.78 6.19
N HIS A 247 5.67 0.45 5.73
CA HIS A 247 5.50 -0.10 4.39
C HIS A 247 4.29 0.46 3.66
N TRP A 248 4.35 0.37 2.33
CA TRP A 248 3.28 0.77 1.44
C TRP A 248 3.10 -0.22 0.30
N ARG A 249 1.84 -0.45 -0.06
CA ARG A 249 1.41 -1.33 -1.14
C ARG A 249 0.81 -0.50 -2.27
N GLN A 250 1.25 -0.73 -3.48
CA GLN A 250 0.75 -0.04 -4.67
C GLN A 250 0.50 -1.07 -5.77
N SER A 251 -0.76 -1.35 -6.07
CA SER A 251 -1.18 -2.29 -7.13
C SER A 251 -2.12 -1.65 -8.16
N ASP A 252 -2.41 -0.35 -8.02
CA ASP A 252 -3.27 0.39 -8.94
C ASP A 252 -2.52 0.69 -10.25
N PRO A 253 -2.96 0.14 -11.39
CA PRO A 253 -2.32 0.41 -12.67
C PRO A 253 -2.70 1.79 -13.26
N GLU A 254 -3.76 2.43 -12.76
CA GLU A 254 -4.29 3.68 -13.33
C GLU A 254 -3.63 4.93 -12.73
N GLY A 255 -2.96 4.81 -11.58
CA GLY A 255 -2.30 5.93 -10.92
C GLY A 255 -1.48 5.54 -9.70
N TRP A 256 -0.65 6.45 -9.20
CA TRP A 256 0.22 6.22 -8.04
C TRP A 256 -0.51 6.55 -6.73
N HIS A 257 -1.03 5.52 -6.06
CA HIS A 257 -1.89 5.63 -4.88
C HIS A 257 -1.51 4.62 -3.79
N PRO A 258 -0.27 4.69 -3.25
CA PRO A 258 0.21 3.71 -2.30
C PRO A 258 -0.59 3.69 -1.00
N VAL A 259 -1.00 2.50 -0.58
CA VAL A 259 -1.69 2.23 0.70
C VAL A 259 -0.65 1.97 1.77
N ARG A 260 -0.60 2.81 2.80
CA ARG A 260 0.27 2.60 3.96
C ARG A 260 -0.26 1.45 4.81
N GLY A 261 0.61 0.56 5.24
CA GLY A 261 0.28 -0.41 6.29
C GLY A 261 0.80 -0.02 7.66
N GLU A 262 0.86 -1.00 8.56
CA GLU A 262 1.31 -0.76 9.93
C GLU A 262 2.79 -0.35 9.98
N THR A 263 3.12 0.44 11.02
CA THR A 263 4.50 0.79 11.36
C THR A 263 4.89 0.05 12.63
N VAL A 264 5.95 -0.75 12.57
CA VAL A 264 6.47 -1.52 13.71
C VAL A 264 7.84 -1.00 14.13
N HIS A 265 8.14 -1.12 15.42
CA HIS A 265 9.40 -0.64 16.01
C HIS A 265 10.26 -1.84 16.43
N LEU A 266 11.40 -2.00 15.77
CA LEU A 266 12.21 -3.23 15.80
C LEU A 266 13.69 -2.91 15.99
N ARG A 267 14.47 -3.88 16.46
CA ARG A 267 15.94 -3.85 16.40
C ARG A 267 16.44 -4.25 15.02
N ARG A 268 17.69 -3.92 14.71
CA ARG A 268 18.32 -4.28 13.44
C ARG A 268 18.26 -5.78 13.13
N GLU A 269 18.54 -6.62 14.12
CA GLU A 269 18.52 -8.09 13.99
C GLU A 269 17.14 -8.67 13.67
N GLU A 270 16.07 -7.94 14.00
CA GLU A 270 14.68 -8.37 13.79
C GLU A 270 14.14 -7.98 12.41
N LEU A 271 14.85 -7.12 11.67
CA LEU A 271 14.39 -6.60 10.37
C LEU A 271 14.15 -7.68 9.31
N PRO A 272 15.05 -8.67 9.10
CA PRO A 272 14.81 -9.70 8.10
C PRO A 272 13.53 -10.50 8.37
N GLY A 273 13.34 -10.96 9.61
CA GLY A 273 12.15 -11.72 10.00
C GLY A 273 10.85 -10.91 9.94
N ALA A 274 10.92 -9.59 10.16
CA ALA A 274 9.76 -8.72 9.97
C ALA A 274 9.41 -8.50 8.49
N VAL A 275 10.41 -8.44 7.61
CA VAL A 275 10.20 -8.36 6.16
C VAL A 275 9.63 -9.68 5.62
N GLU A 276 10.10 -10.81 6.10
CA GLU A 276 9.54 -12.13 5.79
C GLU A 276 8.03 -12.19 6.08
N ARG A 277 7.61 -11.88 7.32
CA ARG A 277 6.18 -11.84 7.69
C ARG A 277 5.39 -10.86 6.83
N LEU A 278 5.96 -9.68 6.54
CA LEU A 278 5.31 -8.70 5.68
C LEU A 278 5.10 -9.24 4.26
N ILE A 279 6.06 -9.99 3.71
CA ILE A 279 5.93 -10.59 2.38
C ILE A 279 4.84 -11.66 2.39
N GLU A 280 4.77 -12.50 3.42
CA GLU A 280 3.69 -13.49 3.57
C GLU A 280 2.31 -12.81 3.58
N GLU A 281 2.13 -11.78 4.41
CA GLU A 281 0.88 -11.00 4.48
C GLU A 281 0.50 -10.37 3.13
N VAL A 282 1.50 -9.90 2.38
CA VAL A 282 1.31 -9.28 1.06
C VAL A 282 0.93 -10.32 0.03
N GLU A 283 1.57 -11.49 0.01
CA GLU A 283 1.23 -12.60 -0.89
C GLU A 283 -0.18 -13.13 -0.63
N GLU A 284 -0.58 -13.29 0.64
CA GLU A 284 -1.97 -13.66 0.99
C GLU A 284 -2.97 -12.63 0.46
N ARG A 285 -2.65 -11.34 0.62
CA ARG A 285 -3.50 -10.24 0.17
C ARG A 285 -3.55 -10.09 -1.35
N TRP A 286 -2.46 -10.41 -2.03
CA TRP A 286 -2.32 -10.31 -3.48
C TRP A 286 -2.43 -11.67 -4.18
N ALA A 287 -3.02 -12.68 -3.54
CA ALA A 287 -3.17 -14.01 -4.10
C ALA A 287 -3.87 -14.04 -5.49
N ASP A 288 -4.79 -13.11 -5.74
CA ASP A 288 -5.50 -12.98 -7.03
C ASP A 288 -4.79 -12.02 -8.03
N LEU A 289 -3.70 -11.37 -7.61
CA LEU A 289 -2.97 -10.41 -8.42
C LEU A 289 -2.10 -11.14 -9.44
N ARG A 290 -2.23 -10.75 -10.71
CA ARG A 290 -1.47 -11.35 -11.83
C ARG A 290 -0.22 -10.57 -12.21
N GLN A 291 -0.03 -9.38 -11.62
CA GLN A 291 1.10 -8.51 -11.90
C GLN A 291 2.35 -9.03 -11.18
N PRO A 292 3.56 -8.85 -11.74
CA PRO A 292 4.77 -9.11 -10.98
C PRO A 292 4.88 -8.12 -9.81
N VAL A 293 5.41 -8.59 -8.68
CA VAL A 293 5.68 -7.78 -7.49
C VAL A 293 7.13 -7.32 -7.50
N LEU A 294 7.35 -6.03 -7.26
CA LEU A 294 8.66 -5.41 -7.12
C LEU A 294 8.84 -4.90 -5.67
N LEU A 295 9.99 -5.20 -5.07
CA LEU A 295 10.34 -4.75 -3.72
C LEU A 295 11.23 -3.50 -3.81
N GLU A 296 10.77 -2.38 -3.25
CA GLU A 296 11.54 -1.15 -3.12
C GLU A 296 11.94 -0.93 -1.65
N PHE A 297 13.22 -1.12 -1.33
CA PHE A 297 13.75 -0.87 0.01
C PHE A 297 14.24 0.58 0.12
N ILE A 298 13.61 1.35 1.00
CA ILE A 298 14.02 2.71 1.35
C ILE A 298 14.90 2.63 2.59
N LEU A 299 16.21 2.79 2.40
CA LEU A 299 17.22 2.52 3.40
C LEU A 299 17.91 3.81 3.86
N PRO A 300 18.23 3.93 5.17
CA PRO A 300 19.13 4.96 5.69
C PRO A 300 20.59 4.61 5.41
N TRP A 301 21.50 5.57 5.62
CA TRP A 301 22.95 5.39 5.41
C TRP A 301 23.51 4.07 5.96
N GLU A 302 23.14 3.74 7.20
CA GLU A 302 23.70 2.62 7.95
C GLU A 302 23.30 1.26 7.35
N LEU A 303 22.26 1.24 6.52
CA LEU A 303 21.73 0.05 5.85
C LEU A 303 21.89 0.09 4.32
N LEU A 304 22.44 1.15 3.72
CA LEU A 304 22.54 1.25 2.25
C LEU A 304 23.31 0.06 1.64
N ASN A 305 24.35 -0.43 2.30
CA ASN A 305 25.13 -1.59 1.84
C ASN A 305 24.64 -2.94 2.41
N GLU A 306 23.51 -2.97 3.13
CA GLU A 306 22.88 -4.19 3.58
C GLU A 306 22.39 -5.02 2.37
N PRO A 307 22.67 -6.33 2.31
CA PRO A 307 22.25 -7.20 1.21
C PRO A 307 20.79 -7.64 1.34
N VAL A 308 19.87 -6.67 1.37
CA VAL A 308 18.42 -6.90 1.58
C VAL A 308 17.80 -7.86 0.57
N GLU A 309 18.28 -7.88 -0.67
CA GLU A 309 17.82 -8.81 -1.70
C GLU A 309 18.19 -10.27 -1.43
N TRP A 310 19.14 -10.51 -0.51
CA TRP A 310 19.61 -11.83 -0.09
C TRP A 310 19.02 -12.26 1.25
N TRP A 311 18.13 -11.45 1.84
CA TRP A 311 17.39 -11.87 3.03
C TRP A 311 16.49 -13.07 2.72
N PRO A 312 16.31 -14.00 3.68
CA PRO A 312 15.47 -15.16 3.51
C PRO A 312 14.00 -14.76 3.36
N LYS A 313 13.29 -15.43 2.44
CA LYS A 313 11.84 -15.34 2.31
C LYS A 313 11.11 -16.26 3.29
N GLU A 314 11.72 -17.41 3.60
CA GLU A 314 11.13 -18.49 4.41
C GLU A 314 12.23 -19.04 5.33
N SER A 315 12.57 -18.31 6.39
CA SER A 315 13.69 -18.62 7.30
C SER A 315 13.52 -19.94 8.06
N GLU A 316 12.27 -20.36 8.28
CA GLU A 316 11.93 -21.62 8.96
C GLU A 316 11.96 -22.84 8.01
N SER A 317 12.15 -22.63 6.71
CA SER A 317 12.27 -23.70 5.72
C SER A 317 13.61 -24.44 5.83
N ASP A 318 13.61 -25.74 5.55
CA ASP A 318 14.85 -26.54 5.42
C ASP A 318 15.76 -26.03 4.28
N SER A 319 15.22 -25.21 3.37
CA SER A 319 15.92 -24.60 2.25
C SER A 319 15.43 -23.15 2.03
N PRO A 320 15.88 -22.18 2.84
CA PRO A 320 15.47 -20.80 2.71
C PRO A 320 15.98 -20.23 1.37
N THR A 321 15.09 -19.58 0.63
CA THR A 321 15.43 -18.88 -0.61
C THR A 321 15.53 -17.38 -0.37
N PRO A 322 16.45 -16.67 -1.06
CA PRO A 322 16.56 -15.22 -0.92
C PRO A 322 15.44 -14.49 -1.69
N LEU A 323 15.10 -13.28 -1.25
CA LEU A 323 14.09 -12.44 -1.91
C LEU A 323 14.35 -12.25 -3.42
N ALA A 324 15.62 -12.12 -3.82
CA ALA A 324 16.03 -11.93 -5.21
C ALA A 324 15.66 -13.10 -6.15
N LEU A 325 15.30 -14.26 -5.61
CA LEU A 325 14.86 -15.41 -6.42
C LEU A 325 13.50 -15.11 -7.07
N ASP A 326 12.55 -14.63 -6.26
CA ASP A 326 11.16 -14.42 -6.67
C ASP A 326 10.90 -12.98 -7.10
N TYR A 327 11.59 -12.01 -6.48
CA TYR A 327 11.29 -10.60 -6.64
C TYR A 327 12.45 -9.80 -7.24
N PRO A 328 12.19 -8.88 -8.19
CA PRO A 328 13.10 -7.76 -8.44
C PRO A 328 13.19 -6.88 -7.17
N VAL A 329 14.42 -6.62 -6.72
CA VAL A 329 14.70 -5.81 -5.52
C VAL A 329 15.54 -4.60 -5.90
N VAL A 330 15.10 -3.41 -5.50
CA VAL A 330 15.83 -2.14 -5.67
C VAL A 330 15.97 -1.42 -4.34
N VAL A 331 17.07 -0.68 -4.17
CA VAL A 331 17.32 0.16 -3.00
C VAL A 331 17.11 1.62 -3.35
N ARG A 332 16.63 2.40 -2.37
CA ARG A 332 16.38 3.84 -2.43
C ARG A 332 16.98 4.52 -1.21
N SER A 333 17.37 5.79 -1.35
CA SER A 333 17.89 6.56 -0.21
C SER A 333 16.76 7.22 0.59
N LEU A 334 16.69 6.91 1.89
CA LEU A 334 15.83 7.61 2.84
C LEU A 334 16.15 9.11 2.87
N GLU A 335 17.43 9.47 2.86
CA GLU A 335 17.86 10.85 3.00
C GLU A 335 17.49 11.72 1.81
N ARG A 336 17.52 11.14 0.60
CA ARG A 336 17.03 11.84 -0.58
C ARG A 336 15.53 12.06 -0.50
N LEU A 337 14.76 11.07 -0.05
CA LEU A 337 13.32 11.24 0.13
C LEU A 337 13.00 12.34 1.14
N GLN A 338 13.71 12.39 2.27
CA GLN A 338 13.47 13.38 3.33
C GLN A 338 13.94 14.80 3.00
N ARG A 339 14.89 14.99 2.06
CA ARG A 339 15.48 16.31 1.78
C ARG A 339 14.97 16.94 0.48
N ALA A 340 13.90 17.72 0.59
CA ALA A 340 13.28 18.42 -0.53
C ALA A 340 14.24 19.30 -1.37
N ALA A 341 15.27 19.88 -0.75
CA ALA A 341 16.28 20.68 -1.45
C ALA A 341 17.02 19.90 -2.55
N TRP A 342 17.07 18.57 -2.47
CA TRP A 342 17.73 17.70 -3.44
C TRP A 342 16.80 17.27 -4.58
N HIS A 343 15.49 17.59 -4.50
CA HIS A 343 14.51 17.04 -5.42
C HIS A 343 14.58 17.66 -6.82
N ARG A 344 14.83 18.97 -6.95
CA ARG A 344 14.85 19.61 -8.28
C ARG A 344 15.95 19.04 -9.20
N PRO A 345 17.23 18.94 -8.79
CA PRO A 345 18.27 18.29 -9.60
C PRO A 345 17.92 16.84 -9.93
N TRP A 346 17.35 16.12 -8.95
CA TRP A 346 16.93 14.73 -9.11
C TRP A 346 15.85 14.55 -10.19
N HIS A 347 14.77 15.34 -10.18
CA HIS A 347 13.74 15.29 -11.23
C HIS A 347 14.32 15.58 -12.62
N ASN A 348 15.28 16.49 -12.73
CA ASN A 348 15.90 16.84 -14.02
C ASN A 348 16.70 15.68 -14.60
N LYS A 349 17.57 15.04 -13.81
CA LYS A 349 18.37 13.89 -14.25
C LYS A 349 17.51 12.63 -14.43
N TRP A 350 16.47 12.45 -13.61
CA TRP A 350 15.50 11.38 -13.82
C TRP A 350 14.77 11.51 -15.16
N ARG A 351 14.31 12.72 -15.49
CA ARG A 351 13.73 12.99 -16.82
C ARG A 351 14.70 12.69 -17.94
N GLN A 352 15.98 13.07 -17.79
CA GLN A 352 17.03 12.73 -18.76
C GLN A 352 17.17 11.21 -18.95
N LEU A 353 17.23 10.44 -17.85
CA LEU A 353 17.30 8.98 -17.88
C LEU A 353 16.07 8.36 -18.57
N ARG A 354 14.86 8.86 -18.29
CA ARG A 354 13.60 8.34 -18.85
C ARG A 354 13.38 8.70 -20.31
N GLU A 355 13.60 9.96 -20.69
CA GLU A 355 13.26 10.47 -22.02
C GLU A 355 14.40 10.24 -23.03
N ARG A 356 15.66 10.21 -22.57
CA ARG A 356 16.86 10.09 -23.41
C ARG A 356 17.91 9.15 -22.79
N PRO A 357 17.56 7.87 -22.58
CA PRO A 357 18.47 6.90 -21.97
C PRO A 357 19.75 6.66 -22.77
N ALA A 358 19.70 6.80 -24.11
CA ALA A 358 20.86 6.61 -24.99
C ALA A 358 21.91 7.74 -24.90
N ASP A 359 21.49 8.94 -24.50
CA ASP A 359 22.39 10.09 -24.30
C ASP A 359 23.00 10.11 -22.90
N SER A 360 22.52 9.23 -22.02
CA SER A 360 22.90 9.21 -20.61
C SER A 360 24.11 8.31 -20.41
N HIS A 361 24.99 8.69 -19.49
CA HIS A 361 26.21 7.93 -19.21
C HIS A 361 26.49 7.84 -17.71
N PRO A 362 27.35 6.90 -17.29
CA PRO A 362 27.80 6.83 -15.91
C PRO A 362 28.93 7.83 -15.68
N HIS A 363 29.13 8.16 -14.41
CA HIS A 363 30.34 8.78 -13.90
C HIS A 363 31.03 7.75 -12.99
N TRP A 364 32.32 7.51 -13.21
CA TRP A 364 33.10 6.59 -12.40
C TRP A 364 33.86 7.38 -11.35
N SER A 365 33.57 7.11 -10.08
CA SER A 365 34.34 7.64 -8.97
C SER A 365 35.79 7.19 -9.06
N ARG A 366 36.71 8.15 -8.95
CA ARG A 366 38.16 7.92 -8.96
C ARG A 366 38.77 8.81 -7.87
N PRO A 367 38.70 8.39 -6.60
CA PRO A 367 39.21 9.19 -5.50
C PRO A 367 40.70 9.47 -5.70
N GLU A 368 41.03 10.75 -5.77
CA GLU A 368 42.41 11.22 -5.68
C GLU A 368 42.78 11.37 -4.20
N GLN A 369 44.09 11.42 -3.88
CA GLN A 369 44.56 11.65 -2.51
C GLN A 369 44.32 13.10 -2.02
N ASP A 370 43.58 13.92 -2.78
CA ASP A 370 43.29 15.32 -2.49
C ASP A 370 41.96 15.49 -1.71
N GLU A 371 41.96 16.36 -0.71
CA GLU A 371 40.77 16.75 0.05
C GLU A 371 39.72 17.48 -0.82
N THR A 372 40.13 18.03 -1.97
CA THR A 372 39.23 18.69 -2.92
C THR A 372 38.40 17.72 -3.78
N TYR A 373 38.71 16.42 -3.77
CA TYR A 373 38.06 15.39 -4.62
C TYR A 373 36.53 15.46 -4.57
N PHE A 374 35.92 15.46 -3.37
CA PHE A 374 34.46 15.47 -3.24
C PHE A 374 33.81 16.76 -3.75
N PHE A 375 34.51 17.89 -3.65
CA PHE A 375 34.05 19.15 -4.21
C PHE A 375 34.04 19.09 -5.74
N HIS A 376 35.10 18.55 -6.35
CA HIS A 376 35.17 18.36 -7.80
C HIS A 376 34.12 17.37 -8.29
N LEU A 377 33.97 16.23 -7.62
CA LEU A 377 32.93 15.24 -7.93
C LEU A 377 31.52 15.87 -7.90
N GLU A 378 31.16 16.56 -6.81
CA GLU A 378 29.82 17.18 -6.71
C GLU A 378 29.62 18.25 -7.80
N ARG A 379 30.67 19.03 -8.11
CA ARG A 379 30.63 20.04 -9.17
C ARG A 379 30.44 19.42 -10.55
N GLU A 380 31.24 18.44 -10.91
CA GLU A 380 31.20 17.76 -12.21
C GLU A 380 29.85 17.08 -12.42
N LEU A 381 29.34 16.35 -11.42
CA LEU A 381 28.02 15.73 -11.49
C LEU A 381 26.88 16.75 -11.63
N LYS A 382 27.03 17.97 -11.09
CA LYS A 382 26.04 19.05 -11.24
C LYS A 382 26.10 19.72 -12.61
N GLU A 383 27.29 19.94 -13.14
CA GLU A 383 27.52 20.56 -14.46
C GLU A 383 27.08 19.59 -15.59
N ASP A 384 27.34 18.31 -15.41
CA ASP A 384 27.00 17.27 -16.37
C ASP A 384 25.59 16.73 -16.16
N ARG A 385 24.63 17.20 -16.97
CA ARG A 385 23.24 16.72 -16.92
C ARG A 385 23.04 15.27 -17.40
N TYR A 386 24.00 14.69 -18.11
CA TYR A 386 23.91 13.37 -18.74
C TYR A 386 24.49 12.25 -17.87
N ALA A 387 25.32 12.61 -16.88
CA ALA A 387 25.75 11.73 -15.80
C ALA A 387 24.59 11.32 -14.88
N VAL A 388 23.87 10.25 -15.21
CA VAL A 388 22.69 9.78 -14.45
C VAL A 388 22.93 8.50 -13.65
N CYS A 389 24.13 7.93 -13.73
CA CYS A 389 24.57 6.83 -12.87
C CYS A 389 25.93 7.18 -12.27
N LEU A 390 26.11 6.94 -10.97
CA LEU A 390 27.41 7.05 -10.30
C LEU A 390 27.91 5.66 -9.92
N VAL A 391 29.10 5.28 -10.38
CA VAL A 391 29.77 4.05 -9.96
C VAL A 391 30.73 4.40 -8.84
N LEU A 392 30.47 3.86 -7.64
CA LEU A 392 31.24 4.19 -6.45
C LEU A 392 32.61 3.52 -6.45
N SER A 393 33.60 4.15 -5.81
CA SER A 393 34.93 3.57 -5.64
C SER A 393 35.05 2.65 -4.42
N GLU A 394 34.14 2.81 -3.46
CA GLU A 394 34.05 2.04 -2.22
C GLU A 394 32.57 1.84 -1.86
N PRO A 395 32.21 0.73 -1.20
CA PRO A 395 30.84 0.56 -0.70
C PRO A 395 30.46 1.68 0.29
N PRO A 396 29.20 2.13 0.30
CA PRO A 396 28.73 3.06 1.32
C PRO A 396 28.62 2.34 2.67
N GLY A 397 29.04 2.99 3.76
CA GLY A 397 28.98 2.45 5.11
C GLY A 397 28.30 3.38 6.11
N ASP A 398 28.22 2.91 7.35
CA ASP A 398 27.77 3.69 8.52
C ASP A 398 28.79 4.76 8.94
N ASP A 399 30.05 4.60 8.54
CA ASP A 399 31.15 5.53 8.78
C ASP A 399 31.10 6.77 7.84
N SER A 400 32.04 7.70 8.02
CA SER A 400 32.21 8.87 7.15
C SER A 400 33.21 8.62 6.01
N GLY A 401 33.33 7.37 5.54
CA GLY A 401 34.28 6.93 4.53
C GLY A 401 34.09 7.56 3.14
N THR A 402 34.91 7.15 2.18
CA THR A 402 34.86 7.68 0.80
C THR A 402 33.52 7.36 0.16
N GLY A 403 33.07 6.09 0.21
CA GLY A 403 31.81 5.65 -0.39
C GLY A 403 30.59 6.48 0.06
N ARG A 404 30.46 6.77 1.36
CA ARG A 404 29.35 7.61 1.87
C ARG A 404 29.40 9.04 1.34
N ARG A 405 30.59 9.64 1.25
CA ARG A 405 30.77 11.00 0.73
C ARG A 405 30.49 11.08 -0.77
N GLU A 406 30.84 10.05 -1.53
CA GLU A 406 30.49 9.93 -2.96
C GLU A 406 28.99 9.81 -3.16
N VAL A 407 28.31 8.95 -2.39
CA VAL A 407 26.84 8.87 -2.41
C VAL A 407 26.24 10.23 -2.09
N LEU A 408 26.72 10.93 -1.05
CA LEU A 408 26.22 12.26 -0.70
C LEU A 408 26.37 13.27 -1.85
N ALA A 409 27.51 13.29 -2.54
CA ALA A 409 27.75 14.14 -3.70
C ALA A 409 26.76 13.81 -4.84
N GLY A 410 26.59 12.53 -5.17
CA GLY A 410 25.62 12.07 -6.16
C GLY A 410 24.17 12.38 -5.79
N LEU A 411 23.81 12.25 -4.50
CA LEU A 411 22.47 12.56 -4.00
C LEU A 411 22.13 14.03 -4.25
N ARG A 412 23.04 14.94 -3.86
CA ARG A 412 22.92 16.40 -4.03
C ARG A 412 22.95 16.85 -5.48
N ALA A 413 23.72 16.18 -6.33
CA ALA A 413 23.76 16.44 -7.76
C ALA A 413 22.52 15.90 -8.49
N GLY A 414 21.69 15.08 -7.82
CA GLY A 414 20.46 14.52 -8.38
C GLY A 414 20.64 13.26 -9.21
N VAL A 415 21.78 12.56 -9.09
CA VAL A 415 22.07 11.33 -9.85
C VAL A 415 21.09 10.22 -9.44
N PRO A 416 20.19 9.75 -10.33
CA PRO A 416 19.13 8.83 -9.93
C PRO A 416 19.58 7.39 -9.67
N ALA A 417 20.68 6.94 -10.28
CA ALA A 417 21.22 5.59 -10.09
C ALA A 417 22.61 5.62 -9.46
N MET A 418 22.90 4.71 -8.53
CA MET A 418 24.25 4.46 -8.03
C MET A 418 24.50 2.98 -7.95
N VAL A 419 25.72 2.57 -8.30
CA VAL A 419 26.09 1.16 -8.36
C VAL A 419 27.45 0.97 -7.71
N TRP A 420 27.57 -0.11 -6.94
CA TRP A 420 28.81 -0.47 -6.26
C TRP A 420 28.88 -1.97 -6.05
N HIS A 421 30.08 -2.43 -5.75
CA HIS A 421 30.31 -3.77 -5.25
C HIS A 421 30.34 -3.74 -3.71
N ARG A 422 29.65 -4.68 -3.06
CA ARG A 422 29.43 -4.68 -1.60
C ARG A 422 30.70 -4.76 -0.75
N SER A 423 31.76 -5.37 -1.30
CA SER A 423 33.04 -5.58 -0.62
C SER A 423 34.24 -4.94 -1.34
N ASP A 424 34.47 -5.31 -2.61
CA ASP A 424 35.58 -4.80 -3.43
C ASP A 424 35.11 -4.13 -4.74
N CYS A 425 35.06 -2.79 -4.77
CA CYS A 425 34.69 -2.03 -5.97
C CYS A 425 35.79 -2.01 -7.06
N SER A 426 36.98 -2.56 -6.77
CA SER A 426 38.07 -2.70 -7.74
C SER A 426 38.06 -4.04 -8.47
N ASP A 427 37.11 -4.94 -8.17
CA ASP A 427 36.99 -6.24 -8.81
C ASP A 427 36.83 -6.08 -10.35
N PRO A 428 37.72 -6.66 -11.18
CA PRO A 428 37.62 -6.57 -12.63
C PRO A 428 36.32 -7.13 -13.19
N SER A 429 35.77 -8.19 -12.60
CA SER A 429 34.51 -8.79 -13.03
C SER A 429 33.33 -7.84 -12.82
N PHE A 430 33.37 -7.02 -11.75
CA PHE A 430 32.42 -5.95 -11.52
C PHE A 430 32.58 -4.84 -12.56
N GLN A 431 33.81 -4.39 -12.82
CA GLN A 431 34.06 -3.31 -13.78
C GLN A 431 33.64 -3.70 -15.20
N ASP A 432 33.94 -4.93 -15.62
CA ASP A 432 33.56 -5.49 -16.91
C ASP A 432 32.04 -5.62 -17.02
N ALA A 433 31.37 -6.16 -16.00
CA ALA A 433 29.92 -6.29 -15.97
C ALA A 433 29.24 -4.92 -16.13
N ILE A 434 29.65 -3.92 -15.33
CA ILE A 434 29.14 -2.56 -15.47
C ILE A 434 29.44 -2.02 -16.87
N GLY A 435 30.64 -2.24 -17.40
CA GLY A 435 31.00 -1.93 -18.79
C GLY A 435 30.01 -2.48 -19.83
N GLU A 436 29.56 -3.73 -19.69
CA GLU A 436 28.63 -4.38 -20.62
C GLU A 436 27.20 -3.83 -20.57
N ILE A 437 26.68 -3.45 -19.39
CA ILE A 437 25.35 -2.80 -19.29
C ILE A 437 25.31 -1.52 -20.15
N LEU A 438 26.45 -0.82 -20.21
CA LEU A 438 26.54 0.52 -20.77
C LEU A 438 26.60 0.52 -22.29
N GLN A 439 27.10 -0.55 -22.93
CA GLN A 439 27.24 -0.63 -24.38
C GLN A 439 25.94 -0.99 -25.11
N ASP A 440 25.04 -1.76 -24.47
CA ASP A 440 23.89 -2.38 -25.13
C ASP A 440 22.54 -1.76 -24.70
N ARG A 441 22.30 -0.47 -24.99
CA ARG A 441 21.01 0.27 -24.84
C ARG A 441 20.82 1.16 -23.59
N GLY A 442 21.90 1.53 -22.90
CA GLY A 442 21.88 2.59 -21.88
C GLY A 442 21.21 2.22 -20.56
N LEU A 443 21.16 3.18 -19.63
CA LEU A 443 20.83 2.94 -18.21
C LEU A 443 19.34 2.61 -17.93
N GLY A 444 18.47 2.64 -18.94
CA GLY A 444 17.03 2.37 -18.79
C GLY A 444 16.66 0.92 -18.45
N SER A 445 17.54 -0.06 -18.74
CA SER A 445 17.34 -1.49 -18.42
C SER A 445 18.20 -1.97 -17.24
N LEU A 446 18.78 -1.04 -16.47
CA LEU A 446 19.78 -1.36 -15.45
C LEU A 446 19.25 -2.33 -14.38
N ALA A 447 18.08 -2.06 -13.81
CA ALA A 447 17.47 -2.91 -12.78
C ALA A 447 17.15 -4.34 -13.29
N GLU A 448 16.67 -4.45 -14.54
CA GLU A 448 16.36 -5.75 -15.17
C GLU A 448 17.62 -6.60 -15.35
N ARG A 449 18.72 -6.00 -15.82
CA ARG A 449 20.01 -6.69 -15.99
C ARG A 449 20.60 -7.15 -14.67
N ILE A 450 20.53 -6.32 -13.63
CA ILE A 450 20.96 -6.70 -12.29
C ILE A 450 20.13 -7.87 -11.77
N GLY A 451 18.82 -7.85 -11.98
CA GLY A 451 17.95 -8.99 -11.69
C GLY A 451 18.39 -10.26 -12.42
N LYS A 452 18.78 -10.16 -13.69
CA LYS A 452 19.31 -11.28 -14.48
C LYS A 452 20.61 -11.84 -13.87
N TRP A 453 21.59 -11.00 -13.54
CA TRP A 453 22.84 -11.47 -12.93
C TRP A 453 22.66 -12.08 -11.55
N ARG A 454 21.70 -11.58 -10.75
CA ARG A 454 21.33 -12.20 -9.48
C ARG A 454 20.78 -13.60 -9.70
N LYS A 455 19.91 -13.79 -10.70
CA LYS A 455 19.40 -15.11 -11.09
C LYS A 455 20.49 -16.04 -11.61
N GLU A 456 21.46 -15.53 -12.36
CA GLU A 456 22.63 -16.30 -12.79
C GLU A 456 23.51 -16.72 -11.61
N ALA A 457 23.74 -15.83 -10.63
CA ALA A 457 24.43 -16.18 -9.38
C ALA A 457 23.67 -17.29 -8.63
N LEU A 458 22.35 -17.15 -8.48
CA LEU A 458 21.49 -18.14 -7.84
C LEU A 458 21.54 -19.51 -8.53
N ALA A 459 21.65 -19.54 -9.86
CA ALA A 459 21.74 -20.79 -10.62
C ALA A 459 23.05 -21.58 -10.37
N LEU A 460 24.10 -20.94 -9.84
CA LEU A 460 25.33 -21.61 -9.42
C LEU A 460 25.18 -22.32 -8.07
N GLY A 461 24.11 -22.01 -7.31
CA GLY A 461 23.87 -22.53 -5.97
C GLY A 461 24.81 -21.97 -4.89
N PRO A 462 24.59 -22.33 -3.62
CA PRO A 462 25.32 -21.77 -2.47
C PRO A 462 26.84 -21.95 -2.53
N ASP A 463 27.32 -23.02 -3.17
CA ASP A 463 28.75 -23.31 -3.27
C ASP A 463 29.48 -22.42 -4.30
N GLY A 464 28.74 -21.81 -5.24
CA GLY A 464 29.31 -21.09 -6.38
C GLY A 464 28.87 -19.64 -6.53
N TRP A 465 27.76 -19.24 -5.90
CA TRP A 465 27.17 -17.92 -6.09
C TRP A 465 28.06 -16.75 -5.65
N ASP A 466 28.95 -16.96 -4.66
CA ASP A 466 29.86 -15.93 -4.12
C ASP A 466 30.97 -15.57 -5.10
N GLN A 467 31.16 -16.34 -6.17
CA GLN A 467 32.11 -16.04 -7.24
C GLN A 467 31.48 -15.23 -8.37
N HIS A 468 30.15 -15.02 -8.35
CA HIS A 468 29.43 -14.34 -9.40
C HIS A 468 29.17 -12.87 -9.03
N VAL A 469 29.41 -11.96 -9.97
CA VAL A 469 29.21 -10.51 -9.77
C VAL A 469 27.81 -10.17 -9.25
N GLY A 470 26.79 -10.90 -9.71
CA GLY A 470 25.39 -10.70 -9.29
C GLY A 470 25.16 -10.87 -7.78
N ARG A 471 26.01 -11.61 -7.07
CA ARG A 471 25.92 -11.80 -5.61
C ARG A 471 26.31 -10.56 -4.81
N HIS A 472 27.29 -9.81 -5.31
CA HIS A 472 27.91 -8.69 -4.60
C HIS A 472 27.52 -7.34 -5.18
N LEU A 473 26.76 -7.32 -6.27
CA LEU A 473 26.32 -6.10 -6.92
C LEU A 473 25.14 -5.45 -6.19
N ALA A 474 25.30 -4.18 -5.82
CA ALA A 474 24.25 -3.37 -5.24
C ALA A 474 23.86 -2.21 -6.17
N ILE A 475 22.57 -1.87 -6.14
CA ILE A 475 22.02 -0.75 -6.90
C ILE A 475 21.08 0.06 -6.04
N LEU A 476 21.35 1.36 -6.01
CA LEU A 476 20.40 2.38 -5.62
C LEU A 476 19.75 2.95 -6.88
N LEU A 477 18.42 2.93 -6.96
CA LEU A 477 17.65 3.50 -8.07
C LEU A 477 16.47 4.30 -7.51
N ASP A 478 16.59 5.62 -7.57
CA ASP A 478 15.61 6.53 -7.00
C ASP A 478 14.71 7.15 -8.09
N ASP A 479 13.43 6.77 -8.11
CA ASP A 479 12.39 7.38 -8.95
C ASP A 479 11.64 8.50 -8.18
N PRO A 480 11.77 9.79 -8.56
CA PRO A 480 11.11 10.90 -7.89
C PRO A 480 9.59 10.92 -8.03
N ASP A 481 9.05 10.23 -9.02
CA ASP A 481 7.62 10.14 -9.28
C ASP A 481 6.96 9.10 -8.35
N ARG A 482 7.78 8.25 -7.69
CA ARG A 482 7.35 7.17 -6.79
C ARG A 482 7.74 7.43 -5.35
N LYS A 483 7.12 8.44 -4.75
CA LYS A 483 7.29 8.70 -3.32
C LYS A 483 6.21 7.94 -2.55
N PRO A 484 6.54 7.30 -1.41
CA PRO A 484 5.50 6.93 -0.45
C PRO A 484 4.75 8.22 -0.08
N GLY A 485 3.41 8.18 -0.12
CA GLY A 485 2.59 9.36 0.13
C GLY A 485 2.91 9.98 1.51
N PRO A 486 2.57 11.27 1.74
CA PRO A 486 2.68 11.84 3.08
C PRO A 486 1.92 10.97 4.09
N PRO A 487 2.25 11.01 5.38
CA PRO A 487 1.42 10.38 6.41
C PRO A 487 -0.03 10.77 6.14
N GLY A 488 -0.92 9.78 6.07
CA GLY A 488 -2.35 10.04 5.94
C GLY A 488 -2.80 11.07 6.99
N PRO A 489 -3.92 11.78 6.75
CA PRO A 489 -4.42 12.77 7.69
C PRO A 489 -4.71 12.09 9.04
N GLY A 490 -3.81 12.24 10.00
CA GLY A 490 -3.87 11.51 11.26
C GLY A 490 -2.70 11.76 12.22
N TYR A 491 -1.56 12.26 11.73
CA TYR A 491 -0.47 12.71 12.60
C TYR A 491 0.07 14.07 12.13
N GLY A 492 -0.58 15.12 12.61
CA GLY A 492 0.05 16.40 12.94
C GLY A 492 0.08 16.52 14.47
N PRO A 493 1.02 17.31 15.03
CA PRO A 493 1.41 17.28 16.44
C PRO A 493 0.28 17.48 17.44
#